data_AF-A0A850BN26-F1
#
_entry.id   AF-A0A850BN26-F1
#
_cell.length_a   1.000
_cell.length_b   1.000
_cell.length_c   1.000
_cell.angle_alpha   90.00
_cell.angle_beta   90.00
_cell.angle_gamma   90.00
#
_symmetry.space_group_name_H-M   'P 1'
#
loop_
_entity.id
_entity.type
_entity.pdbx_description
1 polymer ?
#
loop_
_entity_poly.entity_id
_entity_poly.type
_entity_poly.pdbx_seq_one_letter_code
_entity_poly.pdbx_strand_id
1 'polypeptide(L)'
;MTSRPQIPHRSLPSLLVLVAALSGAATPRATSAEIKTFGDMATFLAETGGAAATGALPDLGLVTTATVGSVTFGVAPGGDNLAIGAAGTLAAPDWYALLPGNDIALGFENLSVATAAPVYALGWEFAQPDVTMPSFGGLAVDSTYEVSLYHGATLVGQAQFTSIPTDVVTFLGVWSSAPFTHAEIVDVTQSPFVDDDEFFGEFFSGTTPTSTTVSKPGGTLIRRVSTISARSRAGRSFQSRALASHAARFAVPASVQVRTRSFVFAGSWTASSHGERSSSTRQLGPSGRGSRRSKRAERYSPHAPVARSDEAILTSVCIDFLC
;
A
#
# COMPACT_ATOMS: atom_id res chain seq x y z
N MET A 1 74.01 -29.02 -13.70
CA MET A 1 73.81 -29.23 -12.25
C MET A 1 72.67 -28.34 -11.80
N THR A 2 71.44 -28.86 -11.78
CA THR A 2 70.27 -28.15 -11.25
C THR A 2 69.37 -29.21 -10.61
N SER A 3 69.41 -29.23 -9.28
CA SER A 3 68.76 -30.20 -8.41
C SER A 3 67.24 -29.99 -8.40
N ARG A 4 66.48 -31.06 -8.65
CA ARG A 4 65.02 -31.08 -8.46
C ARG A 4 64.68 -31.23 -6.97
N PRO A 5 63.72 -30.48 -6.43
CA PRO A 5 63.30 -30.62 -5.04
C PRO A 5 62.41 -31.85 -4.85
N GLN A 6 62.72 -32.65 -3.82
CA GLN A 6 61.90 -33.77 -3.36
C GLN A 6 60.65 -33.24 -2.63
N ILE A 7 59.48 -33.77 -3.00
CA ILE A 7 58.21 -33.51 -2.33
C ILE A 7 58.04 -34.55 -1.21
N PRO A 8 57.85 -34.16 0.06
CA PRO A 8 57.66 -35.10 1.15
C PRO A 8 56.26 -35.74 1.12
N HIS A 9 56.26 -37.06 1.24
CA HIS A 9 55.05 -37.89 1.41
C HIS A 9 54.35 -37.54 2.72
N ARG A 10 53.15 -36.95 2.64
CA ARG A 10 52.28 -36.71 3.79
C ARG A 10 51.43 -37.95 4.07
N SER A 11 51.60 -38.47 5.28
CA SER A 11 50.78 -39.52 5.91
C SER A 11 49.31 -39.12 5.95
N LEU A 12 48.43 -40.01 5.47
CA LEU A 12 46.97 -39.87 5.54
C LEU A 12 46.49 -40.23 6.96
N PRO A 13 45.77 -39.35 7.68
CA PRO A 13 45.13 -39.74 8.93
C PRO A 13 43.85 -40.54 8.68
N SER A 14 43.66 -41.55 9.52
CA SER A 14 42.55 -42.50 9.55
C SER A 14 41.17 -41.84 9.47
N LEU A 15 40.35 -42.40 8.58
CA LEU A 15 38.94 -42.08 8.37
C LEU A 15 38.10 -42.60 9.54
N LEU A 16 37.78 -41.72 10.49
CA LEU A 16 36.81 -42.00 11.56
C LEU A 16 35.40 -41.87 10.98
N VAL A 17 34.73 -43.01 10.75
CA VAL A 17 33.34 -43.06 10.29
C VAL A 17 32.42 -42.78 11.48
N LEU A 18 32.00 -41.52 11.63
CA LEU A 18 30.99 -41.11 12.60
C LEU A 18 29.61 -41.49 12.04
N VAL A 19 29.03 -42.57 12.56
CA VAL A 19 27.63 -42.93 12.30
C VAL A 19 26.74 -41.96 13.09
N ALA A 20 26.39 -40.84 12.47
CA ALA A 20 25.39 -39.93 13.00
C ALA A 20 24.03 -40.63 12.94
N ALA A 21 23.46 -40.96 14.09
CA ALA A 21 22.07 -41.36 14.18
C ALA A 21 21.21 -40.21 13.65
N LEU A 22 20.61 -40.39 12.47
CA LEU A 22 19.56 -39.52 11.94
C LEU A 22 18.34 -39.66 12.87
N SER A 23 18.38 -38.99 14.02
CA SER A 23 17.17 -38.61 14.72
C SER A 23 16.44 -37.66 13.77
N GLY A 24 15.42 -38.18 13.08
CA GLY A 24 14.51 -37.41 12.25
C GLY A 24 13.81 -36.38 13.11
N ALA A 25 14.45 -35.23 13.31
CA ALA A 25 13.82 -34.05 13.87
C ALA A 25 12.68 -33.72 12.92
N ALA A 26 11.44 -33.91 13.39
CA ALA A 26 10.27 -33.46 12.69
C ALA A 26 10.46 -31.97 12.41
N THR A 27 10.72 -31.63 11.15
CA THR A 27 10.85 -30.24 10.74
C THR A 27 9.49 -29.63 11.01
N PRO A 28 9.37 -28.64 11.91
CA PRO A 28 8.09 -27.98 12.13
C PRO A 28 7.60 -27.49 10.77
N ARG A 29 6.45 -28.00 10.35
CA ARG A 29 5.84 -27.56 9.10
C ARG A 29 5.36 -26.14 9.37
N ALA A 30 6.03 -25.16 8.77
CA ALA A 30 5.58 -23.79 8.84
C ALA A 30 4.15 -23.75 8.32
N THR A 31 3.20 -23.51 9.21
CA THR A 31 1.83 -23.21 8.81
C THR A 31 1.87 -21.82 8.19
N SER A 32 1.45 -21.70 6.93
CA SER A 32 1.21 -20.40 6.30
C SER A 32 0.36 -19.55 7.25
N ALA A 33 0.74 -18.29 7.44
CA ALA A 33 -0.08 -17.39 8.22
C ALA A 33 -1.44 -17.23 7.56
N GLU A 34 -2.45 -16.93 8.38
CA GLU A 34 -3.75 -16.49 7.88
C GLU A 34 -3.60 -15.05 7.41
N ILE A 35 -4.03 -14.77 6.18
CA ILE A 35 -3.97 -13.44 5.57
C ILE A 35 -5.38 -12.90 5.37
N LYS A 36 -5.60 -11.65 5.74
CA LYS A 36 -6.83 -10.88 5.50
C LYS A 36 -6.49 -9.61 4.72
N THR A 37 -7.32 -9.24 3.74
CA THR A 37 -7.20 -7.99 2.98
C THR A 37 -8.25 -6.96 3.41
N PHE A 38 -7.96 -5.69 3.14
CA PHE A 38 -8.79 -4.53 3.42
C PHE A 38 -8.83 -3.61 2.19
N GLY A 39 -10.02 -3.12 1.86
CA GLY A 39 -10.24 -2.09 0.83
C GLY A 39 -10.72 -0.75 1.40
N ASP A 40 -10.78 -0.64 2.72
CA ASP A 40 -11.27 0.54 3.45
C ASP A 40 -10.34 0.85 4.63
N MET A 41 -9.85 2.08 4.67
CA MET A 41 -8.89 2.52 5.68
C MET A 41 -9.51 2.51 7.08
N ALA A 42 -10.75 2.95 7.24
CA ALA A 42 -11.40 3.02 8.55
C ALA A 42 -11.53 1.63 9.19
N THR A 43 -11.94 0.64 8.39
CA THR A 43 -12.03 -0.77 8.80
C THR A 43 -10.65 -1.33 9.15
N PHE A 44 -9.63 -1.06 8.32
CA PHE A 44 -8.25 -1.46 8.61
C PHE A 44 -7.76 -0.92 9.95
N LEU A 45 -7.90 0.39 10.19
CA LEU A 45 -7.46 1.03 11.43
C LEU A 45 -8.21 0.46 12.65
N ALA A 46 -9.53 0.27 12.52
CA ALA A 46 -10.37 -0.26 13.59
C ALA A 46 -10.02 -1.71 13.98
N GLU A 47 -9.74 -2.57 13.00
CA GLU A 47 -9.50 -4.01 13.24
C GLU A 47 -8.05 -4.34 13.62
N THR A 48 -7.09 -3.56 13.13
CA THR A 48 -5.66 -3.83 13.31
C THR A 48 -5.02 -2.97 14.41
N GLY A 49 -5.75 -1.98 14.92
CA GLY A 49 -5.18 -0.91 15.72
C GLY A 49 -4.12 -0.13 14.95
N GLY A 50 -4.27 -0.06 13.63
CA GLY A 50 -3.31 0.57 12.73
C GLY A 50 -3.20 2.07 12.97
N ALA A 51 -2.05 2.63 12.62
CA ALA A 51 -1.78 4.07 12.63
C ALA A 51 -0.87 4.45 11.47
N ALA A 52 -0.81 5.75 11.18
CA ALA A 52 0.15 6.35 10.25
C ALA A 52 1.57 5.87 10.55
N ALA A 53 2.20 5.21 9.57
CA ALA A 53 3.56 4.71 9.67
C ALA A 53 4.56 5.70 9.08
N THR A 54 4.17 6.41 8.03
CA THR A 54 4.97 7.46 7.39
C THR A 54 4.57 8.87 7.80
N GLY A 55 3.27 9.12 8.03
CA GLY A 55 2.73 10.48 7.92
C GLY A 55 2.75 10.95 6.47
N ALA A 56 2.58 12.27 6.27
CA ALA A 56 2.76 12.90 4.96
C ALA A 56 4.15 12.60 4.38
N LEU A 57 4.20 12.15 3.13
CA LEU A 57 5.45 11.83 2.47
C LEU A 57 6.27 13.11 2.18
N PRO A 58 7.59 13.07 2.37
CA PRO A 58 8.49 14.18 2.03
C PRO A 58 8.70 14.30 0.51
N ASP A 59 9.15 15.47 0.05
CA ASP A 59 9.54 15.70 -1.35
C ASP A 59 11.06 15.46 -1.52
N LEU A 60 11.44 14.21 -1.78
CA LEU A 60 12.83 13.77 -1.91
C LEU A 60 13.28 13.61 -3.38
N GLY A 61 12.34 13.49 -4.32
CA GLY A 61 12.62 13.18 -5.70
C GLY A 61 13.10 11.75 -5.89
N LEU A 62 13.97 11.53 -6.88
CA LEU A 62 14.55 10.22 -7.17
C LEU A 62 15.55 9.77 -6.09
N VAL A 63 15.31 8.58 -5.54
CA VAL A 63 16.11 7.95 -4.48
C VAL A 63 16.30 6.46 -4.78
N THR A 64 17.29 5.82 -4.15
CA THR A 64 17.44 4.35 -4.23
C THR A 64 16.71 3.65 -3.09
N THR A 65 16.76 4.25 -1.91
CA THR A 65 16.07 3.81 -0.69
C THR A 65 15.81 5.04 0.17
N ALA A 66 14.73 5.06 0.92
CA ALA A 66 14.47 6.13 1.88
C ALA A 66 13.67 5.63 3.08
N THR A 67 14.00 6.13 4.27
CA THR A 67 13.21 5.88 5.48
C THR A 67 12.32 7.09 5.76
N VAL A 68 11.01 6.86 5.84
CA VAL A 68 10.00 7.87 6.19
C VAL A 68 9.19 7.32 7.37
N GLY A 69 9.23 8.03 8.50
CA GLY A 69 8.64 7.53 9.74
C GLY A 69 9.24 6.18 10.16
N SER A 70 8.40 5.15 10.32
CA SER A 70 8.80 3.80 10.71
C SER A 70 9.00 2.83 9.53
N VAL A 71 8.90 3.33 8.30
CA VAL A 71 8.96 2.53 7.06
C VAL A 71 10.21 2.91 6.26
N THR A 72 10.87 1.91 5.68
CA THR A 72 11.94 2.08 4.70
C THR A 72 11.50 1.54 3.36
N PHE A 73 11.51 2.40 2.36
CA PHE A 73 11.19 2.10 0.97
C PHE A 73 12.45 1.74 0.19
N GLY A 74 12.28 0.88 -0.80
CA GLY A 74 13.27 0.53 -1.80
C GLY A 74 12.58 -0.12 -3.00
N VAL A 75 13.38 -0.53 -3.98
CA VAL A 75 12.91 -1.22 -5.18
C VAL A 75 12.93 -2.73 -4.93
N ALA A 76 11.80 -3.40 -5.14
CA ALA A 76 11.68 -4.87 -5.07
C ALA A 76 12.24 -5.52 -6.35
N PRO A 77 12.52 -6.84 -6.34
CA PRO A 77 13.09 -7.52 -7.49
C PRO A 77 12.27 -7.30 -8.78
N GLY A 78 12.95 -6.85 -9.84
CA GLY A 78 12.31 -6.55 -11.12
C GLY A 78 11.89 -5.09 -11.30
N GLY A 79 11.92 -4.26 -10.25
CA GLY A 79 11.72 -2.81 -10.37
C GLY A 79 12.99 -2.06 -10.81
N ASP A 80 12.88 -0.76 -11.11
CA ASP A 80 14.01 0.07 -11.55
C ASP A 80 14.24 1.39 -10.78
N ASN A 81 13.21 2.21 -10.59
CA ASN A 81 13.29 3.55 -10.04
C ASN A 81 12.40 3.68 -8.80
N LEU A 82 12.78 4.58 -7.89
CA LEU A 82 11.96 4.99 -6.75
C LEU A 82 12.00 6.51 -6.64
N ALA A 83 10.86 7.16 -6.78
CA ALA A 83 10.66 8.57 -6.46
C ALA A 83 9.77 8.70 -5.23
N ILE A 84 10.09 9.63 -4.33
CA ILE A 84 9.19 10.04 -3.24
C ILE A 84 9.04 11.56 -3.35
N GLY A 85 7.87 12.02 -3.74
CA GLY A 85 7.64 13.37 -4.25
C GLY A 85 8.32 13.62 -5.60
N ALA A 86 7.99 14.76 -6.21
CA ALA A 86 8.37 15.09 -7.58
C ALA A 86 9.58 16.06 -7.68
N ALA A 87 10.31 16.30 -6.58
CA ALA A 87 11.48 17.17 -6.55
C ALA A 87 12.51 16.77 -7.62
N GLY A 88 12.86 17.74 -8.46
CA GLY A 88 13.88 17.55 -9.49
C GLY A 88 13.47 16.66 -10.66
N THR A 89 12.19 16.27 -10.74
CA THR A 89 11.64 15.54 -11.89
C THR A 89 10.81 16.46 -12.77
N LEU A 90 10.34 15.94 -13.91
CA LEU A 90 9.44 16.67 -14.79
C LEU A 90 8.00 16.76 -14.25
N ALA A 91 7.70 16.01 -13.19
CA ALA A 91 6.40 15.97 -12.54
C ALA A 91 6.22 17.06 -11.47
N ALA A 92 7.28 17.81 -11.10
CA ALA A 92 7.18 18.82 -10.04
C ALA A 92 5.98 19.77 -10.26
N PRO A 93 5.17 20.05 -9.21
CA PRO A 93 5.42 19.73 -7.80
C PRO A 93 4.88 18.38 -7.31
N ASP A 94 4.16 17.61 -8.13
CA ASP A 94 3.36 16.47 -7.67
C ASP A 94 3.21 15.42 -8.79
N TRP A 95 3.34 14.13 -8.47
CA TRP A 95 3.16 13.10 -9.50
C TRP A 95 1.70 12.90 -9.85
N TYR A 96 0.80 12.91 -8.86
CA TYR A 96 -0.59 12.63 -9.10
C TYR A 96 -1.57 13.41 -8.24
N ALA A 97 -2.20 14.42 -8.87
CA ALA A 97 -3.04 15.40 -8.21
C ALA A 97 -4.25 14.86 -7.40
N LEU A 98 -4.68 13.60 -7.63
CA LEU A 98 -5.76 13.01 -6.83
C LEU A 98 -5.27 12.47 -5.48
N LEU A 99 -4.00 12.11 -5.34
CA LEU A 99 -3.37 11.77 -4.06
C LEU A 99 -2.86 13.06 -3.42
N PRO A 100 -3.48 13.56 -2.33
CA PRO A 100 -3.07 14.84 -1.77
C PRO A 100 -1.66 14.75 -1.14
N GLY A 101 -0.75 15.62 -1.56
CA GLY A 101 0.57 15.76 -0.96
C GLY A 101 1.68 15.29 -1.90
N ASN A 102 2.73 14.69 -1.34
CA ASN A 102 3.70 13.96 -2.14
C ASN A 102 3.29 12.48 -2.12
N ASP A 103 3.58 11.79 -3.21
CA ASP A 103 3.33 10.38 -3.45
C ASP A 103 4.64 9.67 -3.85
N ILE A 104 4.57 8.35 -3.95
CA ILE A 104 5.64 7.50 -4.46
C ILE A 104 5.29 7.12 -5.89
N ALA A 105 6.25 7.32 -6.79
CA ALA A 105 6.18 6.87 -8.18
C ALA A 105 7.35 5.92 -8.47
N LEU A 106 7.09 4.91 -9.30
CA LEU A 106 8.03 3.92 -9.79
C LEU A 106 8.00 3.98 -11.33
N GLY A 107 8.93 3.30 -12.02
CA GLY A 107 8.78 3.02 -13.47
C GLY A 107 8.54 1.55 -13.77
N PHE A 108 8.65 0.71 -12.75
CA PHE A 108 8.17 -0.67 -12.72
C PHE A 108 7.75 -0.90 -11.28
N GLU A 109 6.49 -1.26 -11.06
CA GLU A 109 5.75 -1.00 -9.82
C GLU A 109 5.99 -2.11 -8.78
N ASN A 110 7.28 -2.38 -8.56
CA ASN A 110 7.80 -3.36 -7.65
C ASN A 110 8.41 -2.63 -6.46
N LEU A 111 7.57 -2.37 -5.46
CA LEU A 111 7.93 -1.64 -4.25
C LEU A 111 8.33 -2.62 -3.13
N SER A 112 9.48 -2.35 -2.52
CA SER A 112 9.94 -3.02 -1.30
C SER A 112 9.67 -2.11 -0.10
N VAL A 113 8.98 -2.64 0.90
CA VAL A 113 8.60 -1.93 2.12
C VAL A 113 9.14 -2.68 3.33
N ALA A 114 10.02 -2.07 4.12
CA ALA A 114 10.54 -2.64 5.36
C ALA A 114 10.07 -1.84 6.57
N THR A 115 9.64 -2.51 7.63
CA THR A 115 9.19 -1.86 8.88
C THR A 115 10.29 -1.89 9.93
N ALA A 116 10.40 -0.83 10.73
CA ALA A 116 11.43 -0.71 11.77
C ALA A 116 11.32 -1.77 12.88
N ALA A 117 10.13 -2.35 13.06
CA ALA A 117 9.84 -3.44 13.98
C ALA A 117 8.82 -4.40 13.34
N PRO A 118 8.68 -5.65 13.83
CA PRO A 118 7.67 -6.56 13.31
C PRO A 118 6.24 -6.01 13.49
N VAL A 119 5.44 -6.09 12.44
CA VAL A 119 4.04 -5.66 12.40
C VAL A 119 3.14 -6.84 12.03
N TYR A 120 1.84 -6.71 12.29
CA TYR A 120 0.82 -7.67 11.88
C TYR A 120 -0.04 -7.16 10.74
N ALA A 121 -0.02 -5.85 10.47
CA ALA A 121 -0.75 -5.24 9.37
C ALA A 121 0.07 -4.15 8.69
N LEU A 122 -0.13 -4.01 7.37
CA LEU A 122 0.42 -2.96 6.52
C LEU A 122 -0.69 -2.52 5.56
N GLY A 123 -0.87 -1.22 5.38
CA GLY A 123 -1.77 -0.67 4.37
C GLY A 123 -1.24 0.63 3.80
N TRP A 124 -1.75 1.03 2.65
CA TRP A 124 -1.34 2.24 1.95
C TRP A 124 -2.49 2.83 1.15
N GLU A 125 -2.42 4.13 0.93
CA GLU A 125 -3.21 4.81 -0.09
C GLU A 125 -2.62 4.53 -1.47
N PHE A 126 -3.48 4.41 -2.46
CA PHE A 126 -3.11 3.96 -3.79
C PHE A 126 -4.00 4.62 -4.84
N ALA A 127 -3.45 4.92 -5.99
CA ALA A 127 -4.26 5.29 -7.15
C ALA A 127 -3.65 4.76 -8.44
N GLN A 128 -4.53 4.22 -9.30
CA GLN A 128 -4.20 3.91 -10.68
C GLN A 128 -4.92 4.89 -11.62
N PRO A 129 -4.19 5.73 -12.36
CA PRO A 129 -4.77 6.65 -13.33
C PRO A 129 -5.30 5.93 -14.59
N ASP A 130 -6.33 6.50 -15.22
CA ASP A 130 -6.76 6.15 -16.58
C ASP A 130 -7.01 7.42 -17.40
N VAL A 131 -8.12 8.11 -17.14
CA VAL A 131 -8.47 9.36 -17.84
C VAL A 131 -7.64 10.52 -17.32
N THR A 132 -7.21 10.47 -16.05
CA THR A 132 -6.44 11.54 -15.41
C THR A 132 -4.94 11.34 -15.48
N MET A 133 -4.48 10.48 -16.40
CA MET A 133 -3.06 10.19 -16.60
C MET A 133 -2.22 11.47 -16.74
N PRO A 134 -1.17 11.65 -15.93
CA PRO A 134 -0.26 12.76 -16.08
C PRO A 134 0.47 12.72 -17.43
N SER A 135 0.91 13.88 -17.92
CA SER A 135 1.63 13.97 -19.20
C SER A 135 3.01 13.30 -19.21
N PHE A 136 3.50 12.93 -18.03
CA PHE A 136 4.78 12.25 -17.79
C PHE A 136 4.63 10.77 -17.47
N GLY A 137 3.40 10.24 -17.44
CA GLY A 137 3.15 8.82 -17.27
C GLY A 137 3.34 8.00 -18.55
N GLY A 138 3.66 6.72 -18.39
CA GLY A 138 3.40 5.60 -19.29
C GLY A 138 1.90 5.32 -19.62
N LEU A 139 1.51 4.04 -19.59
CA LEU A 139 0.22 3.58 -20.09
C LEU A 139 -0.75 3.28 -18.95
N ALA A 140 -2.01 3.68 -19.11
CA ALA A 140 -3.07 3.25 -18.20
C ALA A 140 -3.31 1.75 -18.37
N VAL A 141 -3.00 0.99 -17.32
CA VAL A 141 -3.22 -0.45 -17.23
C VAL A 141 -4.06 -0.75 -15.99
N ASP A 142 -4.95 -1.74 -16.09
CA ASP A 142 -5.70 -2.22 -14.93
C ASP A 142 -4.83 -3.21 -14.16
N SER A 143 -4.22 -2.70 -13.10
CA SER A 143 -3.09 -3.34 -12.45
C SER A 143 -3.53 -4.36 -11.38
N THR A 144 -2.81 -5.47 -11.33
CA THR A 144 -2.96 -6.55 -10.36
C THR A 144 -1.70 -6.63 -9.53
N TYR A 145 -1.83 -6.34 -8.24
CA TYR A 145 -0.70 -6.37 -7.31
C TYR A 145 -0.68 -7.65 -6.50
N GLU A 146 0.47 -8.31 -6.48
CA GLU A 146 0.79 -9.33 -5.48
C GLU A 146 1.57 -8.71 -4.32
N VAL A 147 1.12 -9.01 -3.11
CA VAL A 147 1.75 -8.56 -1.87
C VAL A 147 2.29 -9.76 -1.12
N SER A 148 3.61 -9.82 -0.98
CA SER A 148 4.32 -10.89 -0.28
C SER A 148 4.87 -10.39 1.04
N LEU A 149 4.51 -11.05 2.14
CA LEU A 149 4.90 -10.65 3.50
C LEU A 149 6.02 -11.53 4.02
N TYR A 150 7.07 -10.94 4.59
CA TYR A 150 8.26 -11.66 5.05
C TYR A 150 8.65 -11.33 6.49
N HIS A 151 9.05 -12.35 7.23
CA HIS A 151 9.73 -12.23 8.51
C HIS A 151 11.22 -12.57 8.32
N GLY A 152 12.07 -11.55 8.22
CA GLY A 152 13.41 -11.72 7.67
C GLY A 152 13.35 -12.24 6.23
N ALA A 153 13.99 -13.39 5.96
CA ALA A 153 13.97 -14.04 4.64
C ALA A 153 12.83 -15.08 4.46
N THR A 154 11.94 -15.23 5.45
CA THR A 154 10.90 -16.27 5.43
C THR A 154 9.58 -15.67 4.98
N LEU A 155 8.99 -16.21 3.92
CA LEU A 155 7.64 -15.85 3.48
C LEU A 155 6.61 -16.26 4.54
N VAL A 156 5.83 -15.29 4.99
CA VAL A 156 4.77 -15.42 6.00
C VAL A 156 3.43 -15.70 5.34
N GLY A 157 3.13 -14.99 4.25
CA GLY A 157 1.94 -15.18 3.44
C GLY A 157 1.88 -14.19 2.28
N GLN A 158 0.88 -14.36 1.42
CA GLN A 158 0.68 -13.54 0.23
C GLN A 158 -0.79 -13.17 0.07
N ALA A 159 -1.06 -12.04 -0.57
CA ALA A 159 -2.37 -11.61 -1.02
C ALA A 159 -2.28 -10.99 -2.40
N GLN A 160 -3.40 -10.93 -3.12
CA GLN A 160 -3.50 -10.20 -4.38
C GLN A 160 -4.63 -9.18 -4.33
N PHE A 161 -4.40 -8.04 -4.99
CA PHE A 161 -5.39 -7.00 -5.23
C PHE A 161 -5.62 -6.91 -6.73
N THR A 162 -6.88 -7.03 -7.14
CA THR A 162 -7.33 -7.01 -8.54
C THR A 162 -8.51 -6.07 -8.66
N SER A 163 -8.78 -5.57 -9.87
CA SER A 163 -9.96 -4.73 -10.14
C SER A 163 -9.99 -3.50 -9.25
N ILE A 164 -8.84 -2.85 -9.12
CA ILE A 164 -8.70 -1.62 -8.36
C ILE A 164 -9.49 -0.52 -9.12
N PRO A 165 -10.19 0.39 -8.45
CA PRO A 165 -10.85 1.49 -9.16
C PRO A 165 -9.83 2.43 -9.85
N THR A 166 -10.05 2.76 -11.12
CA THR A 166 -9.26 3.78 -11.83
C THR A 166 -9.71 5.19 -11.48
N ASP A 167 -8.78 6.15 -11.53
CA ASP A 167 -9.00 7.57 -11.22
C ASP A 167 -9.67 7.82 -9.84
N VAL A 168 -9.48 6.90 -8.90
CA VAL A 168 -10.05 6.97 -7.54
C VAL A 168 -8.99 6.54 -6.52
N VAL A 169 -8.72 7.41 -5.56
CA VAL A 169 -7.87 7.06 -4.41
C VAL A 169 -8.52 5.93 -3.63
N THR A 170 -7.79 4.82 -3.54
CA THR A 170 -8.22 3.57 -2.92
C THR A 170 -7.27 3.24 -1.77
N PHE A 171 -7.80 2.62 -0.71
CA PHE A 171 -6.97 2.07 0.35
C PHE A 171 -6.78 0.57 0.12
N LEU A 172 -5.54 0.10 0.16
CA LEU A 172 -5.19 -1.31 0.09
C LEU A 172 -4.50 -1.69 1.39
N GLY A 173 -4.92 -2.78 2.02
CA GLY A 173 -4.32 -3.22 3.28
C GLY A 173 -4.32 -4.73 3.45
N VAL A 174 -3.33 -5.22 4.18
CA VAL A 174 -3.16 -6.62 4.54
C VAL A 174 -2.94 -6.76 6.04
N TRP A 175 -3.49 -7.83 6.62
CA TRP A 175 -3.19 -8.30 7.97
C TRP A 175 -2.78 -9.77 7.90
N SER A 176 -1.87 -10.16 8.80
CA SER A 176 -1.35 -11.51 8.95
C SER A 176 -1.47 -11.98 10.39
N SER A 177 -1.79 -13.26 10.61
CA SER A 177 -1.78 -13.85 11.96
C SER A 177 -0.38 -14.09 12.53
N ALA A 178 0.67 -13.95 11.70
CA ALA A 178 2.06 -13.98 12.11
C ALA A 178 2.76 -12.64 11.78
N PRO A 179 3.70 -12.18 12.63
CA PRO A 179 4.34 -10.90 12.43
C PRO A 179 5.33 -10.94 11.26
N PHE A 180 5.41 -9.85 10.50
CA PHE A 180 6.34 -9.66 9.39
C PHE A 180 7.11 -8.34 9.56
N THR A 181 8.28 -8.24 8.95
CA THR A 181 9.17 -7.07 8.99
C THR A 181 9.33 -6.41 7.62
N HIS A 182 8.81 -7.06 6.58
CA HIS A 182 9.03 -6.68 5.21
C HIS A 182 7.84 -7.11 4.34
N ALA A 183 7.52 -6.30 3.34
CA ALA A 183 6.57 -6.61 2.29
C ALA A 183 7.18 -6.25 0.92
N GLU A 184 6.90 -7.08 -0.08
CA GLU A 184 7.09 -6.77 -1.49
C GLU A 184 5.71 -6.57 -2.10
N ILE A 185 5.49 -5.45 -2.79
CA ILE A 185 4.26 -5.10 -3.49
C ILE A 185 4.64 -5.00 -4.97
N VAL A 186 4.18 -5.96 -5.78
CA VAL A 186 4.68 -6.21 -7.13
C VAL A 186 3.51 -6.24 -8.10
N ASP A 187 3.57 -5.45 -9.17
CA ASP A 187 2.63 -5.60 -10.28
C ASP A 187 2.90 -6.92 -11.02
N VAL A 188 1.85 -7.73 -11.19
CA VAL A 188 1.89 -9.02 -11.88
C VAL A 188 0.97 -9.09 -13.09
N THR A 189 0.46 -7.95 -13.57
CA THR A 189 -0.55 -7.82 -14.62
C THR A 189 -0.05 -8.36 -15.95
N GLN A 190 1.16 -7.98 -16.35
CA GLN A 190 1.73 -8.36 -17.65
C GLN A 190 3.24 -8.61 -17.53
N SER A 191 3.61 -9.88 -17.35
CA SER A 191 5.02 -10.30 -17.38
C SER A 191 5.58 -10.29 -18.83
N PRO A 192 6.82 -9.81 -19.08
CA PRO A 192 7.84 -9.40 -18.11
C PRO A 192 7.91 -7.87 -17.94
N PHE A 193 6.92 -7.31 -17.26
CA PHE A 193 6.81 -5.92 -16.78
C PHE A 193 6.33 -4.94 -17.85
N VAL A 194 5.30 -4.19 -17.49
CA VAL A 194 4.87 -2.96 -18.16
C VAL A 194 5.20 -1.82 -17.20
N ASP A 195 5.67 -0.73 -17.76
CA ASP A 195 5.88 0.54 -17.05
C ASP A 195 4.48 1.17 -16.95
N ASP A 196 3.87 0.95 -15.79
CA ASP A 196 2.51 1.39 -15.46
C ASP A 196 2.61 2.55 -14.45
N ASP A 197 1.68 3.52 -14.48
CA ASP A 197 1.82 4.77 -13.72
C ASP A 197 1.07 4.79 -12.40
N GLU A 198 1.29 3.80 -11.55
CA GLU A 198 0.60 3.76 -10.27
C GLU A 198 1.35 4.50 -9.17
N PHE A 199 0.56 5.16 -8.33
CA PHE A 199 1.05 6.05 -7.30
C PHE A 199 0.66 5.54 -5.91
N PHE A 200 1.63 5.60 -4.99
CA PHE A 200 1.43 5.16 -3.60
C PHE A 200 1.49 6.37 -2.67
N GLY A 201 0.45 6.54 -1.86
CA GLY A 201 0.37 7.61 -0.87
C GLY A 201 0.89 7.20 0.51
N GLU A 202 0.20 7.64 1.57
CA GLU A 202 0.63 7.39 2.95
C GLU A 202 0.55 5.89 3.31
N PHE A 203 1.53 5.41 4.10
CA PHE A 203 1.56 4.04 4.62
C PHE A 203 1.14 3.98 6.09
N PHE A 204 0.44 2.91 6.44
CA PHE A 204 -0.11 2.61 7.76
C PHE A 204 0.35 1.24 8.23
N SER A 205 0.54 1.08 9.54
CA SER A 205 0.92 -0.21 10.12
C SER A 205 0.22 -0.49 11.44
N GLY A 206 -0.04 -1.77 11.71
CA GLY A 206 -0.68 -2.25 12.94
C GLY A 206 0.19 -3.29 13.65
N THR A 207 0.37 -3.14 14.96
CA THR A 207 1.17 -4.04 15.80
C THR A 207 0.32 -5.00 16.62
N THR A 208 -1.01 -4.90 16.52
CA THR A 208 -1.92 -5.77 17.27
C THR A 208 -2.13 -7.07 16.51
N PRO A 209 -1.77 -8.24 17.07
CA PRO A 209 -2.27 -9.50 16.55
C PRO A 209 -3.78 -9.48 16.73
N THR A 210 -4.55 -9.44 15.65
CA THR A 210 -6.00 -9.53 15.74
C THR A 210 -6.32 -10.87 16.39
N SER A 211 -7.10 -10.82 17.46
CA SER A 211 -7.63 -12.03 18.05
C SER A 211 -8.59 -12.61 17.02
N THR A 212 -8.12 -13.55 16.21
CA THR A 212 -9.01 -14.51 15.59
C THR A 212 -9.64 -15.26 16.75
N THR A 213 -10.78 -14.75 17.24
CA THR A 213 -11.80 -15.61 17.77
C THR A 213 -12.15 -16.54 16.63
N VAL A 214 -11.38 -17.63 16.54
CA VAL A 214 -11.73 -18.80 15.76
C VAL A 214 -13.09 -19.16 16.31
N SER A 215 -14.13 -18.74 15.59
CA SER A 215 -15.47 -19.24 15.81
C SER A 215 -15.34 -20.72 15.54
N LYS A 216 -15.12 -21.50 16.61
CA LYS A 216 -14.98 -22.94 16.55
C LYS A 216 -16.19 -23.43 15.76
N PRO A 217 -16.01 -24.03 14.58
CA PRO A 217 -17.13 -24.37 13.73
C PRO A 217 -18.04 -25.34 14.50
N GLY A 218 -19.24 -24.87 14.86
CA GLY A 218 -20.41 -25.71 15.13
C GLY A 218 -20.30 -26.78 16.22
N GLY A 219 -19.34 -26.70 17.15
CA GLY A 219 -19.40 -27.48 18.38
C GLY A 219 -20.33 -26.79 19.36
N THR A 220 -21.64 -26.97 19.24
CA THR A 220 -22.66 -26.46 20.17
C THR A 220 -22.22 -26.70 21.60
N LEU A 221 -21.69 -25.66 22.26
CA LEU A 221 -21.44 -25.69 23.68
C LEU A 221 -22.80 -25.46 24.34
N ILE A 222 -23.56 -26.54 24.52
CA ILE A 222 -24.72 -26.55 25.41
C ILE A 222 -24.17 -26.29 26.81
N ARG A 223 -24.04 -25.01 27.18
CA ARG A 223 -23.89 -24.61 28.56
C ARG A 223 -25.24 -24.90 29.22
N ARG A 224 -25.40 -26.13 29.73
CA ARG A 224 -26.46 -26.43 30.69
C ARG A 224 -26.23 -25.50 31.88
N VAL A 225 -27.02 -24.44 31.97
CA VAL A 225 -27.31 -23.82 33.25
C VAL A 225 -28.11 -24.86 34.01
N SER A 226 -27.43 -25.65 34.82
CA SER A 226 -28.08 -26.48 35.83
C SER A 226 -28.65 -25.54 36.88
N THR A 227 -29.87 -25.05 36.67
CA THR A 227 -30.67 -24.54 37.77
C THR A 227 -30.91 -25.73 38.70
N ILE A 228 -30.20 -25.80 39.82
CA ILE A 228 -30.53 -26.69 40.92
C ILE A 228 -31.88 -26.19 41.46
N SER A 229 -32.97 -26.75 40.94
CA SER A 229 -34.28 -26.60 41.52
C SER A 229 -34.31 -27.48 42.76
N ALA A 230 -34.06 -26.87 43.92
CA ALA A 230 -34.32 -27.49 45.21
C ALA A 230 -35.83 -27.74 45.33
N ARG A 231 -36.26 -28.99 45.13
CA ARG A 231 -37.59 -29.45 45.54
C ARG A 231 -37.68 -29.33 47.07
N SER A 232 -38.30 -28.26 47.57
CA SER A 232 -38.89 -28.27 48.91
C SER A 232 -40.32 -28.80 48.81
N ARG A 233 -40.65 -29.72 49.70
CA ARG A 233 -41.93 -30.41 49.83
C ARG A 233 -42.62 -29.82 51.06
N ALA A 234 -43.72 -29.12 50.85
CA ALA A 234 -44.80 -28.72 51.78
C ALA A 234 -45.31 -27.34 51.30
N GLY A 235 -46.55 -27.17 50.87
CA GLY A 235 -47.75 -27.44 51.65
C GLY A 235 -48.16 -26.17 52.39
N ARG A 236 -48.98 -25.32 51.76
CA ARG A 236 -50.06 -24.49 52.36
C ARG A 236 -50.49 -23.38 51.40
N SER A 237 -51.81 -23.32 51.20
CA SER A 237 -52.57 -22.20 50.66
C SER A 237 -52.38 -20.94 51.48
N PHE A 238 -52.20 -19.76 50.88
CA PHE A 238 -52.73 -18.49 51.40
C PHE A 238 -52.77 -17.40 50.32
N GLN A 239 -53.62 -16.42 50.60
CA GLN A 239 -54.32 -15.50 49.70
C GLN A 239 -53.48 -14.41 49.01
N SER A 240 -54.11 -13.85 47.97
CA SER A 240 -53.93 -12.54 47.33
C SER A 240 -53.40 -11.39 48.19
N ARG A 241 -52.55 -10.53 47.61
CA ARG A 241 -52.70 -9.06 47.66
C ARG A 241 -51.77 -8.35 46.66
N ALA A 242 -52.33 -7.30 46.06
CA ALA A 242 -51.68 -6.30 45.23
C ALA A 242 -50.77 -5.35 46.05
N LEU A 243 -49.85 -4.67 45.34
CA LEU A 243 -49.33 -3.29 45.51
C LEU A 243 -48.00 -3.21 44.71
N ALA A 244 -47.96 -2.56 43.55
CA ALA A 244 -47.82 -1.11 43.32
C ALA A 244 -46.38 -0.56 43.53
N SER A 245 -45.89 0.08 42.46
CA SER A 245 -44.86 1.14 42.39
C SER A 245 -43.41 0.85 42.80
N HIS A 246 -42.50 0.96 41.83
CA HIS A 246 -41.58 2.10 41.80
C HIS A 246 -41.08 2.35 40.37
N ALA A 247 -41.22 3.61 39.97
CA ALA A 247 -40.74 4.15 38.72
C ALA A 247 -39.26 4.53 38.85
N ALA A 248 -38.48 4.32 37.80
CA ALA A 248 -37.29 5.12 37.53
C ALA A 248 -37.25 5.38 36.02
N ARG A 249 -37.52 6.65 35.69
CA ARG A 249 -37.45 7.23 34.35
C ARG A 249 -35.98 7.48 34.02
N PHE A 250 -35.51 7.01 32.87
CA PHE A 250 -34.37 7.63 32.18
C PHE A 250 -34.92 8.34 30.95
N ALA A 251 -34.88 9.68 31.00
CA ALA A 251 -35.20 10.55 29.90
C ALA A 251 -34.00 10.62 28.94
N VAL A 252 -34.25 10.39 27.65
CA VAL A 252 -33.31 10.65 26.56
C VAL A 252 -33.57 12.07 26.05
N PRO A 253 -32.57 12.96 25.94
CA PRO A 253 -32.77 14.22 25.26
C PRO A 253 -32.50 14.10 23.75
N ALA A 254 -33.48 14.64 23.01
CA ALA A 254 -33.37 15.45 21.82
C ALA A 254 -32.58 14.93 20.59
N SER A 255 -33.39 14.58 19.59
CA SER A 255 -33.16 14.66 18.15
C SER A 255 -32.30 15.85 17.69
N VAL A 256 -31.23 15.55 16.96
CA VAL A 256 -30.50 16.50 16.12
C VAL A 256 -31.28 16.69 14.81
N GLN A 257 -31.72 17.92 14.53
CA GLN A 257 -32.21 18.29 13.20
C GLN A 257 -31.04 18.76 12.33
N VAL A 258 -30.73 17.98 11.29
CA VAL A 258 -29.86 18.43 10.20
C VAL A 258 -30.70 19.32 9.28
N ARG A 259 -30.40 20.62 9.26
CA ARG A 259 -30.90 21.54 8.22
C ARG A 259 -29.91 21.54 7.06
N THR A 260 -30.25 20.84 5.98
CA THR A 260 -29.60 21.03 4.68
C THR A 260 -30.09 22.35 4.07
N ARG A 261 -29.18 23.28 3.80
CA ARG A 261 -29.43 24.44 2.93
C ARG A 261 -28.83 24.13 1.57
N SER A 262 -29.69 23.93 0.58
CA SER A 262 -29.30 23.88 -0.82
C SER A 262 -28.92 25.28 -1.29
N PHE A 263 -27.70 25.47 -1.76
CA PHE A 263 -27.32 26.63 -2.57
C PHE A 263 -27.38 26.24 -4.04
N VAL A 264 -28.26 26.91 -4.78
CA VAL A 264 -28.30 26.87 -6.24
C VAL A 264 -27.31 27.93 -6.74
N PHE A 265 -26.21 27.50 -7.34
CA PHE A 265 -25.37 28.38 -8.16
C PHE A 265 -25.78 28.23 -9.62
N ALA A 266 -26.45 29.25 -10.14
CA ALA A 266 -26.63 29.45 -11.57
C ALA A 266 -25.40 30.19 -12.10
N GLY A 267 -24.55 29.50 -12.85
CA GLY A 267 -23.40 30.08 -13.55
C GLY A 267 -23.39 29.60 -14.98
N SER A 268 -23.83 30.47 -15.90
CA SER A 268 -23.76 30.25 -17.34
C SER A 268 -22.32 30.41 -17.83
N TRP A 269 -21.77 29.40 -18.48
CA TRP A 269 -20.53 29.50 -19.24
C TRP A 269 -20.87 29.59 -20.73
N THR A 270 -20.54 30.73 -21.33
CA THR A 270 -20.53 30.93 -22.78
C THR A 270 -19.26 30.32 -23.36
N ALA A 271 -19.44 29.37 -24.28
CA ALA A 271 -18.39 28.80 -25.10
C ALA A 271 -17.76 29.88 -26.01
N SER A 272 -16.43 30.07 -25.91
CA SER A 272 -15.65 30.74 -26.95
C SER A 272 -14.94 29.66 -27.77
N SER A 273 -15.33 29.56 -29.03
CA SER A 273 -14.72 28.69 -30.03
C SER A 273 -13.65 29.47 -30.77
N HIS A 274 -12.40 29.01 -30.67
CA HIS A 274 -11.35 29.35 -31.65
C HIS A 274 -10.74 28.06 -32.15
N GLY A 275 -11.21 27.66 -33.33
CA GLY A 275 -10.47 26.77 -34.22
C GLY A 275 -9.64 27.60 -35.18
N GLU A 276 -8.48 27.07 -35.56
CA GLU A 276 -7.89 27.09 -36.91
C GLU A 276 -6.55 26.35 -36.83
N ARG A 277 -6.54 25.04 -37.10
CA ARG A 277 -6.08 24.44 -38.37
C ARG A 277 -4.84 25.09 -38.98
N SER A 278 -3.69 24.45 -38.79
CA SER A 278 -2.56 24.51 -39.71
C SER A 278 -2.21 23.10 -40.16
N SER A 279 -2.69 22.74 -41.36
CA SER A 279 -2.33 21.54 -42.09
C SER A 279 -1.06 21.80 -42.91
N SER A 280 0.07 21.17 -42.55
CA SER A 280 1.25 21.11 -43.43
C SER A 280 1.32 19.75 -44.12
N THR A 281 0.82 19.72 -45.35
CA THR A 281 0.99 18.60 -46.29
C THR A 281 2.46 18.52 -46.71
N ARG A 282 3.19 17.49 -46.27
CA ARG A 282 4.55 17.21 -46.76
C ARG A 282 4.48 16.19 -47.89
N GLN A 283 4.71 16.67 -49.11
CA GLN A 283 4.92 15.87 -50.31
C GLN A 283 6.10 14.89 -50.14
N LEU A 284 5.86 13.64 -50.51
CA LEU A 284 6.88 12.64 -50.80
C LEU A 284 7.32 12.75 -52.27
N GLY A 285 8.62 12.70 -52.52
CA GLY A 285 9.24 12.61 -53.85
C GLY A 285 10.73 12.24 -53.74
N PRO A 286 11.34 11.58 -54.74
CA PRO A 286 12.10 10.35 -54.50
C PRO A 286 13.64 10.44 -54.66
N SER A 287 14.28 9.40 -54.12
CA SER A 287 15.55 8.74 -54.48
C SER A 287 16.79 9.55 -54.89
N GLY A 288 17.86 9.38 -54.10
CA GLY A 288 19.24 9.67 -54.52
C GLY A 288 20.28 8.88 -53.72
N ARG A 289 20.88 7.86 -54.34
CA ARG A 289 22.11 7.19 -53.87
C ARG A 289 23.25 8.21 -53.81
N GLY A 290 23.99 8.26 -52.70
CA GLY A 290 25.19 9.09 -52.59
C GLY A 290 26.01 8.79 -51.34
N SER A 291 27.14 8.12 -51.54
CA SER A 291 28.18 7.80 -50.56
C SER A 291 28.89 9.05 -50.03
N ARG A 292 29.24 9.02 -48.72
CA ARG A 292 30.52 9.43 -48.08
C ARG A 292 30.35 10.26 -46.80
N ARG A 293 30.94 9.70 -45.73
CA ARG A 293 31.75 10.34 -44.67
C ARG A 293 31.71 11.88 -44.61
N SER A 294 31.26 12.40 -43.46
CA SER A 294 32.04 13.39 -42.69
C SER A 294 31.53 13.48 -41.26
N LYS A 295 32.47 13.31 -40.31
CA LYS A 295 32.30 13.70 -38.91
C LYS A 295 32.16 15.22 -38.86
N ARG A 296 31.09 15.73 -38.25
CA ARG A 296 31.01 17.12 -37.79
C ARG A 296 30.30 17.16 -36.45
N ALA A 297 31.05 17.51 -35.41
CA ALA A 297 30.52 17.87 -34.12
C ALA A 297 29.88 19.26 -34.25
N GLU A 298 28.58 19.35 -34.06
CA GLU A 298 27.89 20.63 -33.88
C GLU A 298 27.54 20.81 -32.41
N ARG A 299 27.91 22.00 -31.94
CA ARG A 299 27.74 22.50 -30.58
C ARG A 299 26.26 22.76 -30.36
N TYR A 300 25.69 22.13 -29.35
CA TYR A 300 24.38 22.47 -28.83
C TYR A 300 24.53 23.68 -27.91
N SER A 301 23.81 24.75 -28.20
CA SER A 301 23.70 25.96 -27.38
C SER A 301 22.26 26.02 -26.87
N PRO A 302 21.99 25.99 -25.55
CA PRO A 302 20.63 25.94 -25.06
C PRO A 302 19.98 27.34 -25.13
N HIS A 303 18.84 27.42 -25.81
CA HIS A 303 17.93 28.54 -25.65
C HIS A 303 17.15 28.34 -24.35
N ALA A 304 17.32 29.26 -23.40
CA ALA A 304 16.53 29.35 -22.18
C ALA A 304 15.09 29.77 -22.50
N PRO A 305 14.06 29.12 -21.94
CA PRO A 305 12.72 29.66 -21.95
C PRO A 305 12.54 30.71 -20.84
N VAL A 306 11.84 31.77 -21.25
CA VAL A 306 11.44 32.96 -20.49
C VAL A 306 10.43 32.57 -19.40
N ALA A 307 10.73 32.89 -18.15
CA ALA A 307 9.80 32.76 -17.03
C ALA A 307 8.63 33.74 -17.20
N ARG A 308 7.40 33.22 -17.19
CA ARG A 308 6.20 34.00 -16.89
C ARG A 308 5.80 33.74 -15.45
N SER A 309 5.76 34.80 -14.67
CA SER A 309 5.24 34.85 -13.31
C SER A 309 3.73 35.08 -13.37
N ASP A 310 2.92 34.08 -13.02
CA ASP A 310 1.51 34.27 -12.73
C ASP A 310 1.28 34.19 -11.22
N GLU A 311 0.55 35.17 -10.72
CA GLU A 311 0.24 35.44 -9.31
C GLU A 311 -0.66 34.34 -8.72
N ALA A 312 -0.25 33.77 -7.57
CA ALA A 312 -1.10 32.90 -6.78
C ALA A 312 -1.96 33.72 -5.80
N ILE A 313 -3.29 33.62 -5.94
CA ILE A 313 -4.25 34.10 -4.95
C ILE A 313 -4.37 33.04 -3.85
N LEU A 314 -3.71 33.27 -2.71
CA LEU A 314 -3.86 32.48 -1.49
C LEU A 314 -5.18 32.83 -0.79
N THR A 315 -6.11 31.88 -0.72
CA THR A 315 -7.27 31.98 0.18
C THR A 315 -6.99 31.10 1.39
N SER A 316 -6.55 31.72 2.49
CA SER A 316 -6.35 31.06 3.79
C SER A 316 -7.69 30.97 4.52
N VAL A 317 -8.06 29.77 4.98
CA VAL A 317 -9.16 29.55 5.93
C VAL A 317 -8.54 29.07 7.24
N CYS A 318 -8.45 29.96 8.22
CA CYS A 318 -8.17 29.59 9.61
C CYS A 318 -9.46 29.03 10.23
N ILE A 319 -9.41 27.85 10.83
CA ILE A 319 -10.42 27.37 11.78
C ILE A 319 -9.76 27.37 13.16
N ASP A 320 -10.15 28.33 13.98
CA ASP A 320 -9.83 28.35 15.41
C ASP A 320 -10.67 27.30 16.13
N PHE A 321 -10.01 26.40 16.87
CA PHE A 321 -10.65 25.62 17.91
C PHE A 321 -10.51 26.37 19.24
N LEU A 322 -11.65 26.75 19.82
CA LEU A 322 -11.77 27.10 21.23
C LEU A 322 -12.49 25.97 21.96
N CYS A 323 -12.00 25.68 23.16
CA CYS A 323 -12.34 24.59 24.10
C CYS A 323 -13.83 24.27 24.25
#